data_AF-A0A2I0AU64-F1
#
_entry.id   AF-A0A2I0AU64-F1
#
_cell.length_a   1.000
_cell.length_b   1.000
_cell.length_c   1.000
_cell.angle_alpha   90.00
_cell.angle_beta   90.00
_cell.angle_gamma   90.00
#
_symmetry.space_group_name_H-M   'P 1'
#
loop_
_entity.id
_entity.type
_entity.pdbx_description
1 polymer ?
#
loop_
_entity_poly.entity_id
_entity_poly.type
_entity_poly.pdbx_seq_one_letter_code
_entity_poly.pdbx_strand_id
1 'polypeptide(L)'
;MAKSPWTFTLLRFMAMAAAISAAVVMGTSHETITFFSVTLKAEFYYIPSFTFFLIAYAIAAGYSLLALFVPTTGLLSRWVVIFDMLVAMLLTAAVAAAGAISHLGKKGNEHAGWLPICKQVPKYCNHVMGALISGAIALLLYAMIVLHTISTKL
;
A
#
# COMPACT_ATOMS: atom_id res chain seq x y z
N MET A 1 -8.25 29.85 5.92
CA MET A 1 -6.85 29.80 5.44
C MET A 1 -6.89 29.24 4.01
N ALA A 2 -6.79 30.09 2.99
CA ALA A 2 -6.93 29.67 1.60
C ALA A 2 -5.68 28.89 1.16
N LYS A 3 -5.74 27.55 1.22
CA LYS A 3 -4.64 26.70 0.77
C LYS A 3 -4.56 26.72 -0.75
N SER A 4 -3.37 26.92 -1.30
CA SER A 4 -3.17 27.06 -2.74
C SER A 4 -3.57 25.76 -3.47
N PRO A 5 -4.22 25.84 -4.65
CA PRO A 5 -4.65 24.67 -5.42
C PRO A 5 -3.47 23.76 -5.80
N TRP A 6 -2.28 24.31 -5.91
CA TRP A 6 -1.04 23.59 -6.17
C TRP A 6 -0.68 22.58 -5.07
N THR A 7 -0.98 22.88 -3.81
CA THR A 7 -0.63 22.00 -2.68
C THR A 7 -1.33 20.65 -2.78
N PHE A 8 -2.59 20.64 -3.22
CA PHE A 8 -3.40 19.42 -3.34
C PHE A 8 -2.90 18.53 -4.47
N THR A 9 -2.60 19.12 -5.63
CA THR A 9 -2.05 18.40 -6.79
C THR A 9 -0.68 17.80 -6.50
N LEU A 10 0.19 18.54 -5.78
CA LEU A 10 1.49 18.03 -5.35
C LEU A 10 1.36 16.83 -4.41
N LEU A 11 0.45 16.88 -3.43
CA LEU A 11 0.19 15.75 -2.53
C LEU A 11 -0.26 14.50 -3.29
N ARG A 12 -1.11 14.64 -4.31
CA ARG A 12 -1.54 13.52 -5.15
C ARG A 12 -0.40 12.90 -5.94
N PHE A 13 0.47 13.73 -6.51
CA PHE A 13 1.62 13.24 -7.26
C PHE A 13 2.57 12.45 -6.35
N MET A 14 2.84 12.96 -5.14
CA MET A 14 3.64 12.24 -4.14
C MET A 14 2.96 10.93 -3.71
N ALA A 15 1.64 10.95 -3.48
CA ALA A 15 0.88 9.76 -3.10
C ALA A 15 0.93 8.69 -4.21
N MET A 16 0.80 9.11 -5.47
CA MET A 16 0.92 8.24 -6.63
C MET A 16 2.32 7.61 -6.72
N ALA A 17 3.37 8.42 -6.63
CA ALA A 17 4.75 7.93 -6.67
C ALA A 17 5.05 6.94 -5.52
N ALA A 18 4.59 7.26 -4.31
CA ALA A 18 4.71 6.37 -3.16
C ALA A 18 3.92 5.07 -3.37
N ALA A 19 2.71 5.13 -3.91
CA ALA A 19 1.90 3.94 -4.17
C ALA A 19 2.50 3.04 -5.25
N ILE A 20 3.04 3.63 -6.32
CA ILE A 20 3.78 2.90 -7.36
C ILE A 20 5.01 2.24 -6.75
N SER A 21 5.78 2.96 -5.92
CA SER A 21 6.96 2.39 -5.27
C SER A 21 6.58 1.19 -4.38
N ALA A 22 5.50 1.29 -3.61
CA ALA A 22 5.03 0.20 -2.76
C ALA A 22 4.60 -1.02 -3.59
N ALA A 23 3.86 -0.80 -4.68
CA ALA A 23 3.42 -1.86 -5.58
C ALA A 23 4.59 -2.53 -6.30
N VAL A 24 5.56 -1.75 -6.80
CA VAL A 24 6.75 -2.27 -7.48
C VAL A 24 7.61 -3.07 -6.51
N VAL A 25 7.93 -2.53 -5.33
CA VAL A 25 8.77 -3.20 -4.32
C VAL A 25 8.10 -4.51 -3.87
N MET A 26 6.77 -4.52 -3.67
CA MET A 26 6.02 -5.75 -3.36
C MET A 26 6.01 -6.73 -4.54
N GLY A 27 5.78 -6.26 -5.77
CA GLY A 27 5.70 -7.10 -6.97
C GLY A 27 7.05 -7.68 -7.39
N THR A 28 8.15 -6.96 -7.11
CA THR A 28 9.51 -7.45 -7.34
C THR A 28 10.03 -8.33 -6.19
N SER A 29 9.26 -8.49 -5.10
CA SER A 29 9.60 -9.38 -4.00
C SER A 29 9.36 -10.84 -4.42
N HIS A 30 10.36 -11.43 -5.06
CA HIS A 30 10.43 -12.86 -5.37
C HIS A 30 11.74 -13.42 -4.81
N GLU A 31 11.66 -14.47 -4.00
CA GLU A 31 12.85 -15.22 -3.57
C GLU A 31 12.53 -16.71 -3.52
N THR A 32 13.25 -17.49 -4.32
CA THR A 32 13.19 -18.96 -4.29
C THR A 32 14.36 -19.46 -3.45
N ILE A 33 14.10 -20.06 -2.28
CA ILE A 33 15.15 -20.67 -1.45
C ILE A 33 14.87 -22.17 -1.29
N THR A 34 15.83 -23.00 -1.64
CA THR A 34 15.81 -24.45 -1.43
C THR A 34 16.28 -24.77 -0.02
N PHE A 35 15.42 -25.36 0.83
CA PHE A 35 15.79 -25.85 2.16
C PHE A 35 15.36 -27.31 2.32
N PHE A 36 16.28 -28.17 2.78
CA PHE A 36 16.00 -29.58 3.13
C PHE A 36 15.32 -30.41 2.01
N SER A 37 15.87 -30.43 0.79
CA SER A 37 15.31 -31.17 -0.37
C SER A 37 13.85 -30.79 -0.74
N VAL A 38 13.33 -29.70 -0.18
CA VAL A 38 12.03 -29.10 -0.50
C VAL A 38 12.28 -27.69 -1.04
N THR A 39 11.87 -27.42 -2.28
CA THR A 39 11.90 -26.09 -2.89
C THR A 39 10.82 -25.21 -2.25
N LEU A 40 11.20 -24.33 -1.32
CA LEU A 40 10.31 -23.29 -0.81
C LEU A 40 10.30 -22.11 -1.78
N LYS A 41 9.29 -22.10 -2.64
CA LYS A 41 9.02 -21.02 -3.58
C LYS A 41 8.17 -19.96 -2.88
N ALA A 42 8.83 -18.98 -2.25
CA ALA A 42 8.16 -17.83 -1.65
C ALA A 42 7.93 -16.76 -2.72
N GLU A 43 6.83 -16.89 -3.47
CA GLU A 43 6.34 -15.82 -4.33
C GLU A 43 5.24 -15.03 -3.63
N PHE A 44 5.17 -13.73 -3.92
CA PHE A 44 4.14 -12.82 -3.42
C PHE A 44 2.71 -13.32 -3.67
N TYR A 45 2.50 -14.17 -4.70
CA TYR A 45 1.20 -14.73 -5.05
C TYR A 45 0.69 -15.81 -4.08
N TYR A 46 1.58 -16.47 -3.33
CA TYR A 46 1.18 -17.54 -2.40
C TYR A 46 0.58 -17.01 -1.09
N ILE A 47 0.74 -15.72 -0.79
CA ILE A 47 0.19 -15.09 0.41
C ILE A 47 -0.91 -14.11 -0.02
N PRO A 48 -2.19 -14.44 0.18
CA PRO A 48 -3.32 -13.61 -0.26
C PRO A 48 -3.29 -12.17 0.26
N SER A 49 -2.67 -11.94 1.42
CA SER A 49 -2.53 -10.59 1.97
C SER A 49 -1.55 -9.70 1.20
N PHE A 50 -0.49 -10.28 0.63
CA PHE A 50 0.50 -9.53 -0.17
C PHE A 50 -0.02 -9.27 -1.59
N THR A 51 -0.76 -10.20 -2.18
CA THR A 51 -1.48 -9.94 -3.45
C THR A 51 -2.53 -8.87 -3.28
N PHE A 52 -3.33 -8.93 -2.20
CA PHE A 52 -4.29 -7.89 -1.88
C PHE A 52 -3.63 -6.52 -1.72
N PHE A 53 -2.49 -6.45 -1.02
CA PHE A 53 -1.70 -5.22 -0.92
C PHE A 53 -1.28 -4.70 -2.29
N LEU A 54 -0.68 -5.55 -3.13
CA LEU A 54 -0.23 -5.14 -4.46
C LEU A 54 -1.39 -4.59 -5.32
N ILE A 55 -2.52 -5.28 -5.33
CA ILE A 55 -3.71 -4.87 -6.10
C ILE A 55 -4.28 -3.55 -5.56
N ALA A 56 -4.39 -3.40 -4.24
CA ALA A 56 -4.89 -2.17 -3.61
C ALA A 56 -4.03 -0.95 -3.97
N TYR A 57 -2.70 -1.10 -3.90
CA TYR A 57 -1.77 -0.03 -4.25
C TYR A 57 -1.71 0.27 -5.76
N ALA A 58 -1.92 -0.74 -6.61
CA ALA A 58 -2.08 -0.53 -8.05
C ALA A 58 -3.36 0.25 -8.38
N ILE A 59 -4.48 -0.07 -7.72
CA ILE A 59 -5.74 0.69 -7.85
C ILE A 59 -5.54 2.13 -7.41
N ALA A 60 -4.86 2.36 -6.28
CA ALA A 60 -4.57 3.71 -5.78
C ALA A 60 -3.71 4.52 -6.76
N ALA A 61 -2.71 3.90 -7.38
CA ALA A 61 -1.88 4.55 -8.41
C ALA A 61 -2.69 4.92 -9.66
N GLY A 62 -3.48 3.98 -10.20
CA GLY A 62 -4.34 4.22 -11.36
C GLY A 62 -5.40 5.30 -11.09
N TYR A 63 -6.03 5.23 -9.92
CA TYR A 63 -7.00 6.23 -9.49
C TYR A 63 -6.36 7.62 -9.30
N SER A 64 -5.17 7.70 -8.69
CA SER A 64 -4.45 8.98 -8.54
C SER A 64 -4.14 9.63 -9.87
N LEU A 65 -3.78 8.84 -10.88
CA LEU A 65 -3.53 9.33 -12.23
C LEU A 65 -4.82 9.88 -12.86
N LEU A 66 -5.93 9.14 -12.77
CA LEU A 66 -7.23 9.59 -13.28
C LEU A 66 -7.72 10.87 -12.57
N ALA A 67 -7.57 10.94 -11.25
CA ALA A 67 -7.98 12.08 -10.44
C ALA A 67 -7.20 13.37 -10.78
N LEU A 68 -6.00 13.26 -11.37
CA LEU A 68 -5.19 14.40 -11.81
C LEU A 68 -5.82 15.15 -13.00
N PHE A 69 -6.58 14.45 -13.84
CA PHE A 69 -7.23 15.02 -15.02
C PHE A 69 -8.65 15.53 -14.74
N VAL A 70 -9.17 15.32 -13.52
CA VAL A 70 -10.54 15.74 -13.17
C VAL A 70 -10.56 17.24 -12.83
N PRO A 71 -11.44 18.03 -13.47
CA PRO A 71 -11.57 19.45 -13.17
C PRO A 71 -12.05 19.70 -11.72
N THR A 72 -11.56 20.78 -11.12
CA THR A 72 -11.82 21.15 -9.72
C THR A 72 -13.25 21.62 -9.44
N THR A 73 -14.03 21.88 -10.48
CA THR A 73 -15.41 22.40 -10.41
C THR A 73 -16.40 21.42 -11.05
N GLY A 74 -17.53 21.16 -10.39
CA GLY A 74 -18.63 20.35 -10.93
C GLY A 74 -18.92 19.08 -10.12
N LEU A 75 -19.86 18.27 -10.61
CA LEU A 75 -20.33 17.06 -9.93
C LEU A 75 -19.22 16.00 -9.79
N LEU A 76 -18.32 15.88 -10.79
CA LEU A 76 -17.18 14.97 -10.77
C LEU A 76 -16.23 15.23 -9.58
N SER A 77 -16.03 16.49 -9.19
CA SER A 77 -15.18 16.83 -8.04
C SER A 77 -15.72 16.22 -6.74
N ARG A 78 -17.05 16.14 -6.58
CA ARG A 78 -17.68 15.51 -5.40
C ARG A 78 -17.45 14.01 -5.36
N TRP A 79 -17.49 13.34 -6.51
CA TRP A 79 -17.20 11.91 -6.63
C TRP A 79 -15.74 11.60 -6.29
N VAL A 80 -14.79 12.43 -6.72
CA VAL A 80 -13.36 12.28 -6.37
C VAL A 80 -13.15 12.27 -4.85
N VAL A 81 -13.87 13.10 -4.09
CA VAL A 81 -13.77 13.08 -2.62
C VAL A 81 -14.21 11.74 -2.03
N ILE A 82 -15.31 11.17 -2.54
CA ILE A 82 -15.83 9.88 -2.08
C ILE A 82 -14.82 8.78 -2.42
N PHE A 83 -14.31 8.76 -3.65
CA PHE A 83 -13.31 7.78 -4.07
C PHE A 83 -11.99 7.93 -3.31
N ASP A 84 -11.55 9.14 -2.96
CA ASP A 84 -10.36 9.34 -2.12
C ASP A 84 -10.51 8.66 -0.76
N MET A 85 -11.69 8.77 -0.13
CA MET A 85 -11.97 8.09 1.14
C MET A 85 -11.97 6.58 0.96
N LEU A 86 -12.62 6.06 -0.08
CA LEU A 86 -12.68 4.63 -0.36
C LEU A 86 -11.28 4.04 -0.60
N VAL A 87 -10.44 4.74 -1.37
CA VAL A 87 -9.05 4.33 -1.61
C VAL A 87 -8.23 4.38 -0.32
N ALA A 88 -8.37 5.44 0.50
CA ALA A 88 -7.68 5.49 1.78
C ALA A 88 -8.06 4.31 2.70
N MET A 89 -9.35 3.95 2.77
CA MET A 89 -9.82 2.79 3.52
C MET A 89 -9.34 1.46 2.94
N LEU A 90 -9.24 1.36 1.62
CA LEU A 90 -8.70 0.18 0.95
C LEU A 90 -7.21 0.00 1.29
N LEU A 91 -6.44 1.09 1.27
CA LEU A 91 -5.02 1.08 1.63
C LEU A 91 -4.79 0.75 3.10
N THR A 92 -5.61 1.26 4.04
CA THR A 92 -5.49 0.89 5.46
C THR A 92 -5.72 -0.60 5.66
N ALA A 93 -6.75 -1.17 5.03
CA ALA A 93 -7.04 -2.61 5.10
C ALA A 93 -5.89 -3.44 4.53
N ALA A 94 -5.31 -3.02 3.40
CA ALA A 94 -4.18 -3.67 2.76
C ALA A 94 -2.93 -3.68 3.66
N VAL A 95 -2.55 -2.51 4.21
CA VAL A 95 -1.40 -2.39 5.12
C VAL A 95 -1.62 -3.20 6.38
N ALA A 96 -2.83 -3.20 6.96
CA ALA A 96 -3.14 -3.97 8.15
C ALA A 96 -3.03 -5.50 7.89
N ALA A 97 -3.60 -5.99 6.78
CA ALA A 97 -3.54 -7.40 6.43
C ALA A 97 -2.11 -7.86 6.14
N ALA A 98 -1.37 -7.14 5.30
CA ALA A 98 0.02 -7.46 4.98
C ALA A 98 0.94 -7.30 6.20
N GLY A 99 0.69 -6.28 7.03
CA GLY A 99 1.36 -6.03 8.29
C GLY A 99 1.21 -7.21 9.26
N ALA A 100 -0.01 -7.72 9.45
CA ALA A 100 -0.27 -8.87 10.32
C ALA A 100 0.51 -10.13 9.87
N ILE A 101 0.45 -10.47 8.57
CA ILE A 101 1.18 -11.63 8.05
C ILE A 101 2.70 -11.42 8.13
N SER A 102 3.20 -10.21 7.88
CA SER A 102 4.63 -9.92 8.04
C SER A 102 5.10 -10.05 9.49
N HIS A 103 4.25 -9.69 10.46
CA HIS A 103 4.53 -9.84 11.88
C HIS A 103 4.63 -11.32 12.26
N LEU A 104 3.68 -12.14 11.80
CA LEU A 104 3.72 -13.59 11.97
C LEU A 104 4.95 -14.20 11.29
N GLY A 105 5.30 -13.74 10.09
CA GLY A 105 6.51 -14.20 9.38
C GLY A 105 7.82 -13.88 10.12
N LYS A 106 7.87 -12.74 10.84
CA LYS A 106 9.07 -12.31 11.58
C LYS A 106 9.20 -12.98 12.95
N LYS A 107 8.10 -13.01 13.72
CA LYS A 107 8.10 -13.44 15.12
C LYS A 107 7.64 -14.89 15.30
N GLY A 108 6.83 -15.41 14.38
CA GLY A 108 6.12 -16.67 14.54
C GLY A 108 5.01 -16.57 15.59
N ASN A 109 4.24 -17.64 15.71
CA ASN A 109 3.30 -17.87 16.81
C ASN A 109 3.27 -19.36 17.16
N GLU A 110 3.97 -19.75 18.22
CA GLU A 110 4.10 -21.14 18.65
C GLU A 110 2.74 -21.77 19.00
N HIS A 111 1.82 -20.98 19.57
CA HIS A 111 0.48 -21.45 19.94
C HIS A 111 -0.38 -21.82 18.72
N ALA A 112 -0.10 -21.23 17.56
CA ALA A 112 -0.75 -21.56 16.29
C ALA A 112 0.10 -22.45 15.39
N GLY A 113 1.28 -22.89 15.86
CA GLY A 113 2.24 -23.68 15.06
C GLY A 113 2.93 -22.90 13.93
N TRP A 114 2.89 -21.55 13.96
CA TRP A 114 3.48 -20.72 12.91
C TRP A 114 4.96 -20.46 13.21
N LEU A 115 5.87 -21.06 12.45
CA LEU A 115 7.31 -20.84 12.62
C LEU A 115 7.80 -19.54 11.95
N PRO A 116 8.82 -18.86 12.50
CA PRO A 116 9.36 -17.64 11.93
C PRO A 116 10.13 -17.91 10.62
N ILE A 117 9.57 -17.46 9.50
CA ILE A 117 10.09 -17.69 8.14
C ILE A 117 11.19 -16.67 7.78
N CYS A 118 11.09 -15.44 8.29
CA CYS A 118 12.01 -14.35 7.93
C CYS A 118 13.49 -14.58 8.32
N LYS A 119 13.78 -15.50 9.26
CA LYS A 119 15.18 -15.88 9.58
C LYS A 119 15.85 -16.63 8.42
N GLN A 120 15.05 -17.30 7.59
CA GLN A 120 15.50 -18.22 6.57
C GLN A 120 15.53 -17.57 5.18
N VAL A 121 14.65 -16.59 4.94
CA VAL A 121 14.53 -15.77 3.71
C VAL A 121 14.71 -14.27 4.01
N PRO A 122 15.91 -13.84 4.49
CA PRO A 122 16.09 -12.47 4.98
C PRO A 122 15.95 -11.40 3.89
N LYS A 123 16.30 -11.69 2.62
CA LYS A 123 16.20 -10.72 1.54
C LYS A 123 14.74 -10.46 1.16
N TYR A 124 13.93 -11.50 1.00
CA TYR A 124 12.49 -11.41 0.79
C TYR A 124 11.80 -10.62 1.90
N CYS A 125 12.11 -10.96 3.16
CA CYS A 125 11.51 -10.28 4.31
C CYS A 125 11.89 -8.79 4.39
N ASN A 126 13.14 -8.44 4.05
CA ASN A 126 13.55 -7.04 3.94
C ASN A 126 12.84 -6.31 2.81
N HIS A 127 12.62 -6.98 1.67
CA HIS A 127 11.93 -6.41 0.53
C HIS A 127 10.46 -6.14 0.84
N VAL A 128 9.76 -7.10 1.46
CA VAL A 128 8.38 -6.94 1.96
C VAL A 128 8.28 -5.84 3.01
N MET A 129 9.25 -5.74 3.93
CA MET A 129 9.30 -4.64 4.90
C MET A 129 9.44 -3.28 4.21
N GLY A 130 10.28 -3.17 3.19
CA GLY A 130 10.40 -1.96 2.36
C GLY A 130 9.10 -1.61 1.65
N ALA A 131 8.37 -2.60 1.13
CA ALA A 131 7.06 -2.41 0.53
C ALA A 131 6.02 -1.91 1.55
N LEU A 132 6.04 -2.44 2.78
CA LEU A 132 5.15 -1.99 3.85
C LEU A 132 5.46 -0.56 4.30
N ILE A 133 6.74 -0.19 4.42
CA ILE A 133 7.14 1.16 4.80
C ILE A 133 6.72 2.17 3.73
N SER A 134 7.03 1.89 2.45
CA SER A 134 6.60 2.74 1.33
C SER A 134 5.07 2.81 1.23
N GLY A 135 4.39 1.69 1.48
CA GLY A 135 2.93 1.64 1.56
C GLY A 135 2.38 2.54 2.68
N ALA A 136 2.96 2.49 3.88
CA ALA A 136 2.56 3.32 4.99
C ALA A 136 2.75 4.81 4.69
N ILE A 137 3.83 5.20 3.99
CA ILE A 137 4.05 6.57 3.53
C ILE A 137 2.94 7.00 2.56
N ALA A 138 2.62 6.18 1.57
CA ALA A 138 1.50 6.44 0.66
C ALA A 138 0.15 6.56 1.39
N LEU A 139 -0.10 5.71 2.39
CA LEU A 139 -1.29 5.77 3.22
C LEU A 139 -1.37 7.10 4.01
N LEU A 140 -0.27 7.55 4.59
CA LEU A 140 -0.19 8.85 5.28
C LEU A 140 -0.48 10.01 4.32
N LEU A 141 0.06 9.97 3.11
CA LEU A 141 -0.23 10.98 2.09
C LEU A 141 -1.72 10.99 1.71
N TYR A 142 -2.34 9.83 1.55
CA TYR A 142 -3.80 9.72 1.34
C TYR A 142 -4.61 10.26 2.53
N ALA A 143 -4.19 9.98 3.77
CA ALA A 143 -4.85 10.55 4.95
C ALA A 143 -4.78 12.09 4.96
N MET A 144 -3.64 12.66 4.57
CA MET A 144 -3.46 14.11 4.44
C MET A 144 -4.34 14.70 3.32
N ILE A 145 -4.50 14.00 2.19
CA ILE A 145 -5.43 14.37 1.10
C ILE A 145 -6.87 14.41 1.62
N VAL A 146 -7.31 13.34 2.31
CA VAL A 146 -8.67 13.26 2.86
C VAL A 146 -8.90 14.37 3.90
N LEU A 147 -7.98 14.58 4.83
CA LEU A 147 -8.08 15.63 5.85
C LEU A 147 -8.15 17.02 5.23
N HIS A 148 -7.31 17.29 4.23
CA HIS A 148 -7.34 18.55 3.49
C HIS A 148 -8.70 18.79 2.83
N THR A 149 -9.24 17.76 2.17
CA THR A 149 -10.53 17.84 1.49
C THR A 149 -11.68 18.09 2.47
N ILE A 150 -11.70 17.40 3.61
CA ILE A 150 -12.70 17.64 4.66
C ILE A 150 -12.60 19.08 5.16
N SER A 151 -11.39 19.55 5.50
CA SER A 151 -11.17 20.90 6.06
C SER A 151 -11.51 22.06 5.12
N THR A 152 -11.60 21.80 3.81
CA THR A 152 -11.87 22.83 2.79
C THR A 152 -13.30 22.81 2.26
N LYS A 153 -14.05 21.73 2.52
CA LYS A 153 -15.42 21.52 2.03
C LYS A 153 -16.47 21.49 3.14
N LEU A 154 -16.05 21.32 4.39
CA LEU A 154 -16.85 21.50 5.60
C LEU A 154 -16.71 22.95 6.10
#